data_AF-G9K7I1-F1
#
_entry.id   AF-G9K7I1-F1
#
_cell.length_a   1.000
_cell.length_b   1.000
_cell.length_c   1.000
_cell.angle_alpha   90.00
_cell.angle_beta   90.00
_cell.angle_gamma   90.00
#
_symmetry.space_group_name_H-M   'P 1'
#
loop_
_entity.id
_entity.type
_entity.pdbx_description
1 polymer ?
#
loop_
_entity_poly.entity_id
_entity_poly.type
_entity_poly.pdbx_seq_one_letter_code
_entity_poly.pdbx_strand_id
1 'polypeptide(L)'
;QFAETMMCAVLYDAANSFIHQHFVEVSMSEEFLALPLEDVLELVSRDELNVKSEEQVFEAALAWVRYDREQRGPCLPELLSNIRLPLCRPQFLSDRVQQDDLVRC
;
A
#
# COMPACT_ATOMS: atom_id res chain seq x y z
N GLN A 1 -14.80 -7.52 -30.96
CA GLN A 1 -13.53 -7.45 -30.21
C GLN A 1 -13.40 -6.15 -29.39
N PHE A 2 -14.49 -5.65 -28.78
CA PHE A 2 -14.48 -4.43 -27.94
C PHE A 2 -15.03 -4.64 -26.52
N ALA A 3 -15.76 -5.75 -26.28
CA ALA A 3 -16.40 -6.00 -24.99
C ALA A 3 -15.41 -6.45 -23.91
N GLU A 4 -14.32 -7.13 -24.26
CA GLU A 4 -13.37 -7.70 -23.29
C GLU A 4 -12.53 -6.62 -22.61
N THR A 5 -12.04 -5.61 -23.34
CA THR A 5 -11.28 -4.49 -22.76
C THR A 5 -12.15 -3.55 -21.93
N MET A 6 -13.41 -3.33 -22.34
CA MET A 6 -14.35 -2.49 -21.57
C MET A 6 -14.80 -3.19 -20.28
N MET A 7 -14.98 -4.52 -20.31
CA MET A 7 -15.35 -5.29 -19.12
C MET A 7 -14.21 -5.33 -18.10
N CYS A 8 -12.96 -5.40 -18.56
CA CYS A 8 -11.79 -5.24 -17.68
C CYS A 8 -11.68 -3.83 -17.10
N ALA A 9 -11.96 -2.77 -17.86
CA ALA A 9 -11.91 -1.41 -17.36
C ALA A 9 -12.97 -1.15 -16.28
N VAL A 10 -14.21 -1.64 -16.46
CA VAL A 10 -15.27 -1.51 -15.46
C VAL A 10 -15.00 -2.37 -14.23
N LEU A 11 -14.45 -3.59 -14.41
CA LEU A 11 -14.07 -4.44 -13.29
C LEU A 11 -12.86 -3.86 -12.53
N TYR A 12 -11.90 -3.28 -13.24
CA TYR A 12 -10.74 -2.61 -12.66
C TYR A 12 -11.19 -1.36 -11.89
N ASP A 13 -12.06 -0.54 -12.46
CA ASP A 13 -12.60 0.64 -11.78
C ASP A 13 -13.43 0.26 -10.55
N ALA A 14 -14.25 -0.80 -10.65
CA ALA A 14 -15.02 -1.32 -9.53
C ALA A 14 -14.13 -1.93 -8.44
N ALA A 15 -13.12 -2.72 -8.81
CA ALA A 15 -12.13 -3.29 -7.89
C ALA A 15 -11.33 -2.18 -7.23
N ASN A 16 -10.91 -1.18 -7.99
CA ASN A 16 -10.18 -0.05 -7.47
C ASN A 16 -11.07 0.78 -6.53
N SER A 17 -12.31 1.08 -6.88
CA SER A 17 -13.28 1.74 -5.99
C SER A 17 -13.55 0.92 -4.72
N PHE A 18 -13.54 -0.42 -4.81
CA PHE A 18 -13.67 -1.30 -3.65
C PHE A 18 -12.43 -1.27 -2.76
N ILE A 19 -11.23 -1.32 -3.36
CA ILE A 19 -9.94 -1.12 -2.67
C ILE A 19 -9.92 0.25 -2.00
N HIS A 20 -10.38 1.30 -2.66
CA HIS A 20 -10.47 2.63 -2.09
C HIS A 20 -11.37 2.64 -0.84
N GLN A 21 -12.56 2.02 -0.90
CA GLN A 21 -13.51 1.99 0.21
C GLN A 21 -13.11 1.08 1.37
N HIS A 22 -12.46 -0.05 1.08
CA HIS A 22 -12.10 -1.11 2.04
C HIS A 22 -10.58 -1.33 2.13
N PHE A 23 -9.78 -0.29 1.88
CA PHE A 23 -8.32 -0.39 1.74
C PHE A 23 -7.66 -1.15 2.89
N VAL A 24 -8.09 -0.90 4.12
CA VAL A 24 -7.54 -1.58 5.31
C VAL A 24 -7.78 -3.09 5.26
N GLU A 25 -9.00 -3.52 4.92
CA GLU A 25 -9.35 -4.94 4.85
C GLU A 25 -8.65 -5.61 3.67
N VAL A 26 -8.59 -4.93 2.53
CA VAL A 26 -7.92 -5.44 1.32
C VAL A 26 -6.41 -5.51 1.50
N SER A 27 -5.80 -4.54 2.20
CA SER A 27 -4.35 -4.54 2.48
C SER A 27 -3.86 -5.73 3.29
N MET A 28 -4.77 -6.37 4.03
CA MET A 28 -4.51 -7.57 4.82
C MET A 28 -4.80 -8.86 4.05
N SER A 29 -5.39 -8.76 2.86
CA SER A 29 -5.74 -9.90 2.03
C SER A 29 -4.54 -10.34 1.19
N GLU A 30 -4.43 -11.65 0.96
CA GLU A 30 -3.34 -12.24 0.18
C GLU A 30 -3.27 -11.69 -1.25
N GLU A 31 -4.41 -11.30 -1.82
CA GLU A 31 -4.47 -10.66 -3.15
C GLU A 31 -3.65 -9.36 -3.19
N PHE A 32 -3.74 -8.52 -2.16
CA PHE A 32 -2.94 -7.30 -2.06
C PHE A 32 -1.47 -7.62 -1.79
N LEU A 33 -1.20 -8.59 -0.90
CA LEU A 33 0.17 -9.02 -0.61
C LEU A 33 0.87 -9.65 -1.82
N ALA A 34 0.11 -10.21 -2.76
CA ALA A 34 0.57 -10.77 -4.02
C ALA A 34 0.76 -9.72 -5.13
N LEU A 35 0.30 -8.47 -4.94
CA LEU A 35 0.47 -7.41 -5.94
C LEU A 35 1.96 -7.07 -6.16
N PRO A 36 2.34 -6.68 -7.39
CA PRO A 36 3.68 -6.18 -7.66
C PRO A 36 3.87 -4.79 -7.04
N LEU A 37 5.14 -4.38 -6.89
CA LEU A 37 5.52 -3.12 -6.28
C LEU A 37 4.83 -1.92 -6.96
N GLU A 38 4.80 -1.92 -8.28
CA GLU A 38 4.23 -0.84 -9.10
C GLU A 38 2.75 -0.57 -8.79
N ASP A 39 1.94 -1.63 -8.65
CA ASP A 39 0.52 -1.50 -8.29
C ASP A 39 0.37 -0.98 -6.86
N VAL A 40 1.18 -1.47 -5.92
CA VAL A 40 1.12 -1.00 -4.52
C VAL A 40 1.58 0.44 -4.42
N LEU A 41 2.64 0.83 -5.14
CA LEU A 41 3.11 2.22 -5.23
C LEU A 41 2.03 3.14 -5.78
N GLU A 42 1.36 2.74 -6.85
CA GLU A 42 0.26 3.53 -7.41
C GLU A 42 -0.89 3.66 -6.39
N LEU A 43 -1.24 2.57 -5.71
CA LEU A 43 -2.28 2.58 -4.68
C LEU A 43 -1.93 3.50 -3.51
N VAL A 44 -0.73 3.39 -2.93
CA VAL A 44 -0.33 4.25 -1.78
C VAL A 44 -0.05 5.70 -2.19
N SER A 45 0.21 5.95 -3.48
CA SER A 45 0.37 7.31 -4.03
C SER A 45 -0.97 8.01 -4.25
N ARG A 46 -2.08 7.25 -4.36
CA ARG A 46 -3.42 7.81 -4.56
C ARG A 46 -3.95 8.44 -3.28
N ASP A 47 -4.18 9.75 -3.33
CA ASP A 47 -4.87 10.54 -2.29
C ASP A 47 -6.32 10.12 -2.01
N GLU A 48 -6.94 9.43 -2.95
CA GLU A 48 -8.37 9.08 -2.91
C GLU A 48 -8.63 7.79 -2.09
N LEU A 49 -7.61 7.22 -1.44
CA LEU A 49 -7.79 6.11 -0.51
C LEU A 49 -8.70 6.56 0.65
N ASN A 50 -9.77 5.81 0.92
CA ASN A 50 -10.68 6.08 2.06
C ASN A 50 -10.08 5.56 3.37
N VAL A 51 -8.85 5.98 3.67
CA VAL A 51 -8.14 5.64 4.90
C VAL A 51 -8.42 6.68 5.97
N LYS A 52 -8.57 6.24 7.22
CA LYS A 52 -8.83 7.16 8.34
C LYS A 52 -7.57 7.92 8.75
N SER A 53 -6.41 7.36 8.47
CA SER A 53 -5.08 7.90 8.75
C SER A 53 -4.06 7.30 7.78
N GLU A 54 -3.04 8.08 7.43
CA GLU A 54 -1.85 7.59 6.68
C GLU A 54 -1.11 6.46 7.41
N GLU A 55 -1.30 6.35 8.73
CA GLU A 55 -0.81 5.22 9.53
C GLU A 55 -1.27 3.87 8.96
N GLN A 56 -2.49 3.79 8.39
CA GLN A 56 -3.02 2.56 7.78
C GLN A 56 -2.32 2.21 6.47
N VAL A 57 -1.99 3.21 5.66
CA VAL A 57 -1.22 3.05 4.41
C VAL A 57 0.18 2.56 4.73
N PHE A 58 0.78 3.10 5.78
CA PHE A 58 2.08 2.67 6.28
C PHE A 58 2.06 1.22 6.78
N GLU A 59 1.03 0.81 7.54
CA GLU A 59 0.89 -0.57 7.99
C GLU A 59 0.67 -1.55 6.83
N ALA A 60 -0.13 -1.15 5.83
CA ALA A 60 -0.32 -1.92 4.60
C ALA A 60 0.99 -2.14 3.83
N ALA A 61 1.77 -1.07 3.63
CA ALA A 61 3.07 -1.14 2.97
C ALA A 61 4.05 -2.05 3.74
N LEU A 62 4.07 -1.94 5.07
CA LEU A 62 4.87 -2.83 5.91
C LEU A 62 4.43 -4.28 5.82
N ALA A 63 3.13 -4.57 5.85
CA ALA A 63 2.59 -5.92 5.69
C ALA A 63 3.00 -6.52 4.33
N TRP A 64 2.92 -5.71 3.27
CA TRP A 64 3.35 -6.10 1.93
C TRP A 64 4.85 -6.40 1.86
N VAL A 65 5.71 -5.57 2.48
CA VAL A 65 7.15 -5.85 2.55
C VAL A 65 7.44 -7.07 3.41
N ARG A 66 6.73 -7.27 4.52
CA ARG A 66 6.89 -8.44 5.40
C ARG A 66 6.53 -9.76 4.70
N TYR A 67 5.62 -9.73 3.74
CA TYR A 67 5.25 -10.91 2.96
C TYR A 67 6.42 -11.45 2.12
N ASP A 68 7.25 -10.57 1.53
CA ASP A 68 8.45 -10.96 0.78
C ASP A 68 9.64 -10.08 1.16
N ARG A 69 10.12 -10.26 2.40
CA ARG A 69 11.12 -9.37 3.00
C ARG A 69 12.45 -9.36 2.25
N GLU A 70 12.82 -10.47 1.62
CA GLU A 70 14.09 -10.61 0.90
C GLU A 70 14.11 -9.81 -0.40
N GLN A 71 13.03 -9.85 -1.20
CA GLN A 71 12.96 -9.10 -2.46
C GLN A 71 12.45 -7.67 -2.28
N ARG A 72 11.53 -7.45 -1.31
CA ARG A 72 10.84 -6.16 -1.11
C ARG A 72 11.50 -5.27 -0.07
N GLY A 73 12.41 -5.81 0.74
CA GLY A 73 13.22 -5.04 1.69
C GLY A 73 13.86 -3.78 1.08
N PRO A 74 14.58 -3.86 -0.06
CA PRO A 74 15.17 -2.67 -0.69
C PRO A 74 14.14 -1.71 -1.30
N CYS A 75 12.90 -2.14 -1.55
CA CYS A 75 11.83 -1.31 -2.11
C CYS A 75 11.07 -0.52 -1.04
N LEU A 76 11.21 -0.91 0.25
CA LEU A 76 10.57 -0.22 1.37
C LEU A 76 10.84 1.30 1.40
N PRO A 77 12.08 1.81 1.31
CA PRO A 77 12.31 3.25 1.33
C PRO A 77 11.63 4.00 0.18
N GLU A 78 11.53 3.38 -1.00
CA GLU A 78 10.80 3.94 -2.14
C GLU A 78 9.29 4.01 -1.86
N LEU A 79 8.73 2.93 -1.30
CA LEU A 79 7.36 2.87 -0.79
C LEU A 79 7.07 3.96 0.25
N LEU A 80 7.95 4.09 1.25
CA LEU A 80 7.80 5.10 2.29
C LEU A 80 7.93 6.53 1.76
N SER A 81 8.69 6.75 0.69
CA SER A 81 8.79 8.05 0.04
C SER A 81 7.53 8.43 -0.74
N ASN A 82 6.70 7.46 -1.14
CA ASN A 82 5.40 7.70 -1.76
C ASN A 82 4.30 7.94 -0.72
N ILE A 83 4.48 7.45 0.51
CA ILE A 83 3.57 7.67 1.63
C ILE A 83 3.79 9.06 2.22
N ARG A 84 2.71 9.73 2.63
CA ARG A 84 2.79 11.07 3.23
C ARG A 84 3.17 10.97 4.69
N LEU A 85 4.41 10.62 4.96
CA LEU A 85 5.01 10.60 6.30
C LEU A 85 4.68 11.86 7.15
N PRO A 86 4.62 13.09 6.60
CA PRO A 86 4.25 14.28 7.38
C PRO A 86 2.84 14.25 8.00
N LEU A 87 1.94 13.45 7.45
CA LEU A 87 0.58 13.25 7.97
C LEU A 87 0.50 12.14 9.01
N CYS A 88 1.52 11.27 9.09
CA CYS A 88 1.64 10.30 10.16
C CYS A 88 2.03 10.98 11.47
N ARG A 89 1.58 10.40 12.61
CA ARG A 89 1.97 10.91 13.92
C ARG A 89 3.48 10.72 14.12
N PRO A 90 4.22 11.75 14.59
CA PRO A 90 5.66 11.64 14.78
C PRO A 90 6.04 10.55 15.80
N GLN A 91 5.19 10.30 16.80
CA GLN A 91 5.38 9.20 17.76
C GLN A 91 5.27 7.82 17.09
N PHE A 92 4.32 7.65 16.17
CA PHE A 92 4.14 6.42 15.42
C PHE A 92 5.34 6.17 14.50
N LEU A 93 5.79 7.19 13.77
CA LEU A 93 6.98 7.09 12.94
C LEU A 93 8.21 6.73 13.77
N SER A 94 8.43 7.39 14.91
CA SER A 94 9.56 7.09 15.79
C SER A 94 9.51 5.64 16.30
N ASP A 95 8.35 5.17 16.76
CA ASP A 95 8.18 3.79 17.24
C ASP A 95 8.45 2.78 16.13
N ARG A 96 7.92 3.01 14.92
CA ARG A 96 8.09 2.13 13.77
C ARG A 96 9.52 2.13 13.21
N VAL A 97 10.16 3.30 13.10
CA VAL A 97 11.59 3.41 12.71
C VAL A 97 12.50 2.73 13.75
N GLN A 98 12.09 2.72 15.03
CA GLN A 98 12.84 2.04 16.08
C GLN A 98 12.57 0.53 16.14
N GLN A 99 11.35 0.07 15.83
CA GLN A 99 10.95 -1.34 15.86
C GLN A 99 11.32 -2.13 14.60
N ASP A 100 11.18 -1.52 13.42
CA ASP A 100 11.45 -2.19 12.16
C ASP A 100 12.89 -1.89 11.70
N ASP A 101 13.79 -2.86 11.89
CA ASP A 101 15.15 -2.89 11.34
C ASP A 101 15.18 -2.64 9.80
N LEU A 102 14.04 -2.81 9.12
CA LEU A 102 13.89 -2.54 7.70
C LEU A 102 14.00 -1.05 7.33
N VAL A 103 13.61 -0.14 8.22
CA VAL A 103 13.72 1.32 7.98
C VAL A 103 15.10 1.84 8.38
N ARG A 104 15.91 0.98 8.98
CA ARG A 104 17.18 1.29 9.64
C ARG A 104 18.36 0.81 8.77
N CYS A 105 18.33 1.19 7.49
CA CYS A 105 19.49 1.07 6.61
C CYS A 105 20.35 2.33 6.69
#